data_AF-A0A920UWR7-F1
#
_entry.id   AF-A0A920UWR7-F1
#
_cell.length_a   1.000
_cell.length_b   1.000
_cell.length_c   1.000
_cell.angle_alpha   90.00
_cell.angle_beta   90.00
_cell.angle_gamma   90.00
#
_symmetry.space_group_name_H-M   'P 1'
#
loop_
_entity.id
_entity.type
_entity.pdbx_description
1 polymer ?
#
loop_
_entity_poly.entity_id
_entity_poly.type
_entity_poly.pdbx_seq_one_letter_code
_entity_poly.pdbx_strand_id
1 'polypeptide(L)' 'MTQSRFKRMRLRFSAPVYPGETIRTEIWNEGNEIAFRCKSLEQDKIVINNGYLLIG' A
#
# COMPACT_ATOMS: atom_id res chain seq x y z
N MET A 1 -7.46 16.61 -20.23
CA MET A 1 -7.94 15.24 -19.96
C MET A 1 -6.81 14.28 -20.28
N THR A 2 -6.00 13.88 -19.31
CA THR A 2 -4.99 12.82 -19.52
C THR A 2 -4.92 12.01 -18.23
N GLN A 3 -5.94 11.18 -18.02
CA GLN A 3 -5.90 9.71 -18.15
C GLN A 3 -4.92 9.06 -17.15
N SER A 4 -5.55 8.41 -16.15
CA SER A 4 -5.02 7.37 -15.26
C SER A 4 -3.57 6.96 -15.49
N ARG A 5 -2.64 7.49 -14.66
CA ARG A 5 -1.27 6.95 -14.54
C ARG A 5 -1.23 5.57 -13.86
N PHE A 6 -2.34 5.12 -13.29
CA PHE A 6 -2.45 3.83 -12.62
C PHE A 6 -2.54 2.72 -13.66
N LYS A 7 -1.59 1.78 -13.66
CA LYS A 7 -1.61 0.61 -14.55
C LYS A 7 -1.98 -0.68 -13.84
N ARG A 8 -1.31 -1.00 -12.73
CA ARG A 8 -1.51 -2.27 -12.01
C ARG A 8 -1.09 -2.13 -10.57
N MET A 9 -1.83 -2.73 -9.65
CA MET A 9 -1.43 -2.84 -8.25
C MET A 9 -1.44 -4.32 -7.81
N ARG A 10 -0.40 -4.73 -7.09
CA ARG A 10 -0.30 -6.03 -6.43
C ARG A 10 0.10 -5.82 -4.98
N LEU A 11 -0.41 -6.65 -4.09
CA LEU A 11 -0.09 -6.60 -2.67
C LEU A 11 -0.45 -7.93 -2.00
N ARG A 12 0.02 -8.11 -0.76
CA ARG A 12 -0.40 -9.21 0.11
C ARG A 12 -1.08 -8.64 1.35
N PHE A 13 -2.32 -9.09 1.61
CA PHE A 13 -2.93 -8.95 2.93
C PHE A 13 -2.25 -9.91 3.91
N SER A 14 -1.64 -9.40 4.97
CA SER A 14 -0.86 -10.19 5.93
C SER A 14 -1.55 -10.35 7.28
N ALA A 15 -2.47 -9.46 7.63
CA ALA A 15 -3.23 -9.47 8.88
C ALA A 15 -4.54 -8.69 8.72
N PRO A 16 -5.58 -8.98 9.53
CA PRO A 16 -6.81 -8.20 9.54
C PRO A 16 -6.60 -6.80 10.15
N VAL A 17 -7.47 -5.88 9.76
CA VAL A 17 -7.65 -4.55 10.37
C VAL A 17 -9.04 -4.51 11.00
N TYR A 18 -9.19 -3.89 12.16
CA TYR A 18 -10.49 -3.67 12.78
C TYR A 18 -11.02 -2.26 12.48
N PRO A 19 -12.35 -2.06 12.38
CA PRO A 19 -12.93 -0.75 12.16
C PRO A 19 -12.48 0.27 13.22
N GLY A 20 -12.05 1.46 12.76
CA GLY A 20 -11.56 2.53 13.62
C GLY A 20 -10.04 2.55 13.82
N GLU A 21 -9.31 1.53 13.35
CA GLU A 21 -7.85 1.54 13.38
C GLU A 21 -7.22 2.57 12.43
N THR A 22 -6.09 3.10 12.85
CA THR A 22 -5.24 4.00 12.09
C THR A 22 -4.25 3.19 11.26
N ILE A 23 -4.38 3.30 9.94
CA ILE A 23 -3.43 2.70 9.01
C ILE A 23 -2.34 3.73 8.66
N ARG A 24 -1.09 3.42 8.98
CA ARG A 24 0.07 4.13 8.45
C ARG A 24 0.53 3.46 7.16
N THR A 25 0.48 4.21 6.06
CA THR A 25 1.03 3.78 4.77
C THR A 25 2.41 4.39 4.56
N GLU A 26 3.39 3.53 4.38
CA GLU A 26 4.76 3.89 4.03
C GLU A 26 4.93 3.67 2.53
N ILE A 27 5.48 4.66 1.83
CA ILE A 27 5.56 4.68 0.36
C ILE A 27 6.98 5.02 -0.06
N TRP A 28 7.49 4.27 -1.03
CA TRP A 28 8.78 4.49 -1.67
C TRP A 28 8.59 4.59 -3.18
N ASN A 29 9.24 5.58 -3.79
CA ASN A 29 9.15 5.83 -5.23
C ASN A 29 10.38 5.24 -5.94
N GLU A 30 10.15 4.20 -6.74
CA GLU A 30 11.19 3.50 -7.51
C GLU A 30 11.02 3.81 -9.02
N GLY A 31 10.59 5.03 -9.35
CA GLY A 31 10.37 5.49 -10.72
C GLY A 31 8.97 5.16 -11.21
N ASN A 32 8.86 4.12 -12.05
CA ASN A 32 7.61 3.64 -12.64
C ASN A 32 6.92 2.55 -11.80
N GLU A 33 7.54 2.09 -10.70
CA GLU A 33 6.87 1.29 -9.68
C GLU A 33 6.92 2.03 -8.33
N ILE A 34 5.80 2.07 -7.62
CA ILE A 34 5.68 2.65 -6.29
C ILE A 34 5.53 1.49 -5.30
N ALA A 35 6.55 1.28 -4.46
CA ALA A 35 6.49 0.28 -3.40
C ALA A 35 5.75 0.87 -2.19
N PHE A 36 4.97 0.05 -1.49
CA PHE A 36 4.28 0.48 -0.29
C PHE A 36 4.04 -0.66 0.70
N ARG A 37 3.88 -0.28 1.97
CA ARG A 37 3.52 -1.15 3.09
C ARG A 37 2.52 -0.43 3.98
N CYS A 38 1.62 -1.18 4.60
CA CYS A 38 0.66 -0.63 5.56
C CYS A 38 0.79 -1.29 6.92
N LYS A 39 0.80 -0.48 7.98
CA LYS A 39 0.83 -0.90 9.38
C LYS A 39 -0.42 -0.41 10.12
N SER A 40 -1.10 -1.29 10.83
CA SER A 40 -2.08 -0.90 11.85
C SER A 40 -1.31 -0.40 13.07
N LEU A 41 -1.54 0.85 13.47
CA LEU A 41 -0.80 1.45 14.58
C LEU A 41 -1.27 0.90 15.93
N GLU A 42 -2.56 0.58 16.06
CA GLU A 42 -3.17 0.04 17.27
C GLU A 42 -2.72 -1.41 17.53
N GLN A 43 -2.57 -2.22 16.48
CA GLN A 43 -2.08 -3.60 16.60
C GLN A 43 -0.55 -3.71 16.55
N ASP A 44 0.15 -2.64 16.16
CA ASP A 44 1.57 -2.65 15.82
C ASP A 44 1.95 -3.68 14.72
N LYS A 45 1.04 -3.99 13.80
CA LYS A 45 1.19 -5.08 12.80
C LYS A 45 1.19 -4.60 11.36
N ILE A 46 1.99 -5.26 10.52
CA ILE A 46 1.90 -5.11 9.06
C ILE A 46 0.63 -5.80 8.57
N VAL A 47 -0.27 -5.02 7.97
CA VAL A 47 -1.58 -5.49 7.46
C VAL A 47 -1.58 -5.63 5.94
N ILE A 48 -0.76 -4.82 5.25
CA ILE A 48 -0.42 -5.01 3.85
C ILE A 48 1.09 -5.04 3.71
N ASN A 49 1.61 -6.09 3.07
CA ASN A 49 3.02 -6.24 2.75
C ASN A 49 3.23 -6.49 1.25
N ASN A 50 4.46 -6.29 0.77
CA ASN A 50 4.85 -6.45 -0.64
C ASN A 50 3.90 -5.72 -1.61
N GLY A 51 3.50 -4.49 -1.26
CA GLY A 51 2.66 -3.64 -2.08
C GLY A 51 3.46 -2.97 -3.19
N TYR A 52 2.99 -3.07 -4.43
CA TYR A 52 3.60 -2.44 -5.60
C TYR A 52 2.52 -1.89 -6.53
N LEU A 53 2.65 -0.63 -6.90
CA LEU A 53 1.81 0.06 -7.88
C LEU A 53 2.67 0.42 -9.10
N LEU A 54 2.39 -0.22 -10.23
CA LEU A 54 2.94 0.16 -11.53
C LEU A 54 2.22 1.40 -12.04
N ILE A 55 2.99 2.45 -12.35
CA ILE A 55 2.52 3.67 -12.96
C ILE A 55 3.13 3.87 -14.36
N GLY A 56 2.46 4.62 -15.22
CA GLY A 56 3.08 5.16 -16.44
C GLY A 56 2.08 5.63 -17.46
#